data_AF-A0A530ZUX6-F1
#
_entry.id   AF-A0A530ZUX6-F1
#
_cell.length_a   1.000
_cell.length_b   1.000
_cell.length_c   1.000
_cell.angle_alpha   90.00
_cell.angle_beta   90.00
_cell.angle_gamma   90.00
#
_symmetry.space_group_name_H-M   'P 1'
#
loop_
_entity.id
_entity.type
_entity.pdbx_description
1 polymer ?
#
loop_
_entity_poly.entity_id
_entity_poly.type
_entity_poly.pdbx_seq_one_letter_code
_entity_poly.pdbx_strand_id
1 'polypeptide(L)'
;VTLCSFTTYALSHNIGGSVFSGAVIRYRAYGTRGLTGQDVGILVAICWITFVLSTVLVSGIVLVLAPEIVDRFSGTPHHRLSQAAGLAMLLVVAAYVFGSWLHLRPLKIGRFQVHYPALPIVARQLLIGPIELLAAAAIIFFALPEAGNPGYFVVLGVFLMSFSVAQISHAPGGLGVFEVVFLTGLSHMDPVGVLAALLVFRLFYLIIPLVMALGVVLYFEHSQLGRREN
;
A
#
# COMPACT_ATOMS: atom_id res chain seq x y z
N VAL A 1 2.42 -18.03 -10.19
CA VAL A 1 2.91 -16.71 -9.73
C VAL A 1 1.78 -15.88 -9.13
N THR A 2 0.67 -15.63 -9.84
CA THR A 2 -0.49 -14.86 -9.34
C THR A 2 -1.04 -15.36 -8.00
N LEU A 3 -1.27 -16.67 -7.88
CA LEU A 3 -1.76 -17.28 -6.64
C LEU A 3 -0.79 -17.09 -5.47
N CYS A 4 0.51 -17.31 -5.69
CA CYS A 4 1.54 -17.06 -4.69
C CYS A 4 1.57 -15.58 -4.28
N SER A 5 1.50 -14.66 -5.24
CA SER A 5 1.47 -13.22 -4.97
C SER A 5 0.25 -12.83 -4.15
N PHE A 6 -0.93 -13.35 -4.48
CA PHE A 6 -2.17 -13.14 -3.74
C PHE A 6 -2.04 -13.65 -2.29
N THR A 7 -1.64 -14.91 -2.12
CA THR A 7 -1.49 -15.51 -0.78
C THR A 7 -0.47 -14.76 0.07
N THR A 8 0.67 -14.37 -0.53
CA THR A 8 1.68 -13.63 0.20
C THR A 8 1.19 -12.24 0.57
N TYR A 9 0.50 -11.53 -0.33
CA TYR A 9 -0.03 -10.20 -0.05
C TYR A 9 -1.02 -10.24 1.13
N ALA A 10 -1.98 -11.16 1.09
CA ALA A 10 -2.99 -11.32 2.15
C ALA A 10 -2.37 -11.63 3.52
N LEU A 11 -1.38 -12.53 3.57
CA LEU A 11 -0.66 -12.86 4.81
C LEU A 11 0.17 -11.68 5.33
N SER A 12 0.91 -11.00 4.44
CA SER A 12 1.83 -9.91 4.82
C SER A 12 1.10 -8.73 5.44
N HIS A 13 -0.10 -8.41 4.94
CA HIS A 13 -0.89 -7.27 5.42
C HIS A 13 -1.51 -7.51 6.80
N ASN A 14 -1.63 -8.76 7.25
CA ASN A 14 -2.19 -9.11 8.56
C ASN A 14 -1.12 -9.26 9.65
N ILE A 15 0.09 -9.72 9.30
CA ILE A 15 1.14 -10.08 10.27
C ILE A 15 1.86 -8.84 10.87
N GLY A 16 1.85 -7.70 10.19
CA GLY A 16 2.68 -6.54 10.57
C GLY A 16 4.08 -6.61 9.98
N GLY A 17 4.79 -5.48 10.04
CA GLY A 17 6.09 -5.33 9.34
C GLY A 17 6.02 -5.86 7.90
N SER A 18 4.95 -5.50 7.17
CA SER A 18 4.48 -6.14 5.93
C SER A 18 5.56 -6.35 4.86
N VAL A 19 6.56 -5.47 4.82
CA VAL A 19 7.72 -5.58 3.95
C VAL A 19 8.60 -6.77 4.34
N PHE A 20 8.91 -6.93 5.62
CA PHE A 20 9.75 -8.01 6.15
C PHE A 20 9.03 -9.34 6.17
N SER A 21 7.82 -9.39 6.75
CA SER A 21 6.99 -10.60 6.77
C SER A 21 6.68 -11.06 5.35
N GLY A 22 6.35 -10.13 4.47
CA GLY A 22 6.13 -10.42 3.05
C GLY A 22 7.38 -10.85 2.30
N ALA A 23 8.58 -10.35 2.62
CA ALA A 23 9.81 -10.82 2.00
C ALA A 23 10.08 -12.30 2.33
N VAL A 24 9.91 -12.69 3.59
CA VAL A 24 10.10 -14.07 4.05
C VAL A 24 9.10 -15.02 3.39
N ILE A 25 7.82 -14.64 3.35
CA ILE A 25 6.78 -15.47 2.71
C ILE A 25 7.04 -15.60 1.21
N ARG A 26 7.44 -14.52 0.52
CA ARG A 26 7.81 -14.55 -0.90
C ARG A 26 9.02 -15.45 -1.14
N TYR A 27 10.03 -15.38 -0.27
CA TYR A 27 11.23 -16.23 -0.37
C TYR A 27 10.86 -17.70 -0.32
N ARG A 28 10.05 -18.12 0.65
CA ARG A 28 9.59 -19.52 0.74
C ARG A 28 8.69 -19.90 -0.43
N ALA A 29 7.69 -19.09 -0.75
CA ALA A 29 6.71 -19.40 -1.80
C ALA A 29 7.35 -19.45 -3.20
N TYR A 30 8.17 -18.48 -3.56
CA TYR A 30 8.83 -18.44 -4.87
C TYR A 30 10.02 -19.39 -4.97
N GLY A 31 10.69 -19.72 -3.85
CA GLY A 31 11.70 -20.78 -3.83
C GLY A 31 11.14 -22.14 -4.28
N THR A 32 9.90 -22.48 -3.93
CA THR A 32 9.23 -23.70 -4.44
C THR A 32 8.98 -23.68 -5.95
N ARG A 33 9.13 -22.52 -6.60
CA ARG A 33 8.96 -22.32 -8.05
C ARG A 33 10.30 -22.14 -8.78
N GLY A 34 11.43 -22.37 -8.10
CA GLY A 34 12.77 -22.31 -8.70
C GLY A 34 13.39 -20.92 -8.80
N LEU A 35 12.81 -19.89 -8.16
CA LEU A 35 13.43 -18.57 -8.09
C LEU A 35 14.56 -18.56 -7.06
N THR A 36 15.67 -17.89 -7.41
CA THR A 36 16.79 -17.70 -6.47
C THR A 36 16.44 -16.65 -5.41
N GLY A 37 17.18 -16.62 -4.30
CA GLY A 37 17.03 -15.58 -3.29
C GLY A 37 17.25 -14.16 -3.83
N GLN A 38 18.13 -14.02 -4.83
CA GLN A 38 18.39 -12.74 -5.50
C GLN A 38 17.18 -12.28 -6.32
N ASP A 39 16.53 -13.19 -7.06
CA ASP A 39 15.32 -12.87 -7.82
C ASP A 39 14.18 -12.42 -6.92
N VAL A 40 14.00 -13.10 -5.78
CA VAL A 40 13.01 -12.70 -4.78
C VAL A 40 13.33 -11.33 -4.18
N GLY A 41 14.60 -11.05 -3.88
CA GLY A 41 15.04 -9.76 -3.37
C GLY A 41 14.71 -8.62 -4.35
N ILE A 42 14.99 -8.81 -5.64
CA ILE A 42 14.66 -7.85 -6.70
C ILE A 42 13.14 -7.65 -6.78
N LEU A 43 12.36 -8.73 -6.73
CA LEU A 43 10.89 -8.67 -6.79
C LEU A 43 10.31 -7.92 -5.58
N VAL A 44 10.80 -8.18 -4.37
CA VAL A 44 10.40 -7.46 -3.15
C VAL A 44 10.73 -5.98 -3.27
N ALA A 45 11.93 -5.64 -3.76
CA ALA A 45 12.35 -4.25 -3.96
C ALA A 45 11.44 -3.52 -4.97
N ILE A 46 11.13 -4.15 -6.11
CA ILE A 46 10.22 -3.58 -7.11
C ILE A 46 8.83 -3.37 -6.52
N CYS A 47 8.27 -4.35 -5.80
CA CYS A 47 6.97 -4.21 -5.14
C CYS A 47 6.96 -3.04 -4.15
N TRP A 48 8.00 -2.93 -3.32
CA TRP A 48 8.10 -1.86 -2.33
C TRP A 48 8.27 -0.49 -2.99
N ILE A 49 9.13 -0.36 -4.00
CA ILE A 49 9.28 0.88 -4.79
C ILE A 49 7.96 1.26 -5.45
N THR A 50 7.24 0.30 -6.04
CA THR A 50 5.92 0.54 -6.66
C THR A 50 4.94 1.10 -5.64
N PHE A 51 4.89 0.49 -4.45
CA PHE A 51 4.02 0.93 -3.37
C PHE A 51 4.37 2.35 -2.91
N VAL A 52 5.64 2.63 -2.61
CA VAL A 52 6.10 3.97 -2.20
C VAL A 52 5.82 5.01 -3.28
N LEU A 53 6.14 4.70 -4.54
CA LEU A 53 5.89 5.59 -5.68
C LEU A 53 4.40 5.92 -5.81
N SER A 54 3.53 4.94 -5.59
CA SER A 54 2.07 5.12 -5.65
C SER A 54 1.57 5.99 -4.50
N THR A 55 2.01 5.71 -3.27
CA THR A 55 1.66 6.52 -2.10
C THR A 55 2.13 7.96 -2.26
N VAL A 56 3.34 8.18 -2.78
CA VAL A 56 3.89 9.52 -3.05
C VAL A 56 3.12 10.23 -4.16
N LEU A 57 2.80 9.53 -5.24
CA LEU A 57 2.03 10.10 -6.35
C LEU A 57 0.62 10.52 -5.89
N VAL A 58 -0.14 9.61 -5.27
CA VAL A 58 -1.51 9.90 -4.88
C VAL A 58 -1.55 10.93 -3.76
N SER A 59 -0.67 10.83 -2.75
CA SER A 59 -0.56 11.86 -1.71
C SER A 59 -0.18 13.21 -2.29
N GLY A 60 0.76 13.26 -3.25
CA GLY A 60 1.15 14.48 -3.94
C GLY A 60 -0.01 15.16 -4.67
N ILE A 61 -0.81 14.38 -5.42
CA ILE A 61 -2.03 14.87 -6.08
C ILE A 61 -3.02 15.40 -5.04
N VAL A 62 -3.26 14.63 -3.98
CA VAL A 62 -4.21 14.99 -2.92
C VAL A 62 -3.82 16.27 -2.22
N LEU A 63 -2.55 16.45 -1.84
CA LEU A 63 -2.07 17.65 -1.15
C LEU A 63 -2.07 18.90 -2.04
N VAL A 64 -1.95 18.75 -3.36
CA VAL A 64 -2.05 19.86 -4.30
C VAL A 64 -3.51 20.28 -4.51
N LEU A 65 -4.42 19.31 -4.67
CA LEU A 65 -5.82 19.56 -5.00
C LEU A 65 -6.72 19.85 -3.79
N ALA A 66 -6.43 19.26 -2.63
CA ALA A 66 -7.13 19.46 -1.37
C ALA A 66 -6.15 19.65 -0.21
N PRO A 67 -5.36 20.74 -0.21
CA PRO A 67 -4.36 21.02 0.82
C PRO A 67 -4.92 21.16 2.24
N GLU A 68 -6.21 21.46 2.37
CA GLU A 68 -6.95 21.54 3.63
C GLU A 68 -7.00 20.20 4.40
N ILE A 69 -6.65 19.08 3.76
CA ILE A 69 -6.61 17.77 4.40
C ILE A 69 -5.60 17.74 5.56
N VAL A 70 -4.49 18.48 5.44
CA VAL A 70 -3.47 18.55 6.51
C VAL A 70 -4.02 19.27 7.74
N ASP A 71 -4.88 20.26 7.55
CA ASP A 71 -5.45 21.08 8.62
C ASP A 71 -6.30 20.25 9.57
N ARG A 72 -6.87 19.13 9.09
CA ARG A 72 -7.62 18.15 9.89
C ARG A 72 -6.75 17.46 10.96
N PHE A 73 -5.43 17.47 10.78
CA PHE A 73 -4.49 16.85 11.71
C PHE A 73 -3.69 17.88 12.52
N SER A 74 -3.40 19.06 11.96
CA SER A 74 -2.60 20.10 12.61
C SER A 74 -3.44 21.14 13.38
N GLY A 75 -4.76 21.19 13.16
CA GLY A 75 -5.66 22.18 13.78
C GLY A 75 -5.38 23.63 13.36
N THR A 76 -4.54 23.84 12.35
CA THR A 76 -4.00 25.14 11.93
C THR A 76 -3.83 25.15 10.41
N PRO A 77 -4.22 26.25 9.72
CA PRO A 77 -4.24 26.31 8.27
C PRO A 77 -2.84 26.36 7.65
N HIS A 78 -2.40 25.25 7.03
CA HIS A 78 -1.07 25.08 6.43
C HIS A 78 -1.11 24.87 4.92
N HIS A 79 -2.14 25.40 4.24
CA HIS A 79 -2.40 25.18 2.82
C HIS A 79 -1.17 25.32 1.90
N ARG A 80 -0.39 26.40 2.04
CA ARG A 80 0.80 26.63 1.19
C ARG A 80 1.89 25.59 1.42
N LEU A 81 2.09 25.18 2.68
CA LEU A 81 3.08 24.16 3.03
C LEU A 81 2.63 22.79 2.51
N SER A 82 1.34 22.47 2.65
CA SER A 82 0.74 21.26 2.08
C SER A 82 0.91 21.20 0.56
N GLN A 83 0.59 22.27 -0.16
CA GLN A 83 0.77 22.34 -1.61
C GLN A 83 2.23 22.23 -2.02
N ALA A 84 3.15 22.89 -1.29
CA ALA A 84 4.59 22.79 -1.55
C ALA A 84 5.10 21.36 -1.34
N ALA A 85 4.67 20.69 -0.28
CA ALA A 85 4.98 19.29 -0.03
C ALA A 85 4.42 18.38 -1.13
N GLY A 86 3.16 18.59 -1.54
CA GLY A 86 2.54 17.86 -2.63
C GLY A 86 3.28 18.04 -3.96
N LEU A 87 3.67 19.28 -4.30
CA LEU A 87 4.46 19.57 -5.49
C LEU A 87 5.85 18.91 -5.43
N ALA A 88 6.51 18.94 -4.28
CA ALA A 88 7.79 18.26 -4.08
C ALA A 88 7.66 16.73 -4.27
N MET A 89 6.59 16.12 -3.75
CA MET A 89 6.28 14.70 -3.97
C MET A 89 6.09 14.38 -5.46
N LEU A 90 5.33 15.21 -6.18
CA LEU A 90 5.12 15.04 -7.62
C LEU A 90 6.42 15.24 -8.43
N LEU A 91 7.29 16.16 -8.02
CA LEU A 91 8.60 16.33 -8.63
C LEU A 91 9.49 15.10 -8.44
N VAL A 92 9.44 14.43 -7.27
CA VAL A 92 10.14 13.16 -7.06
C VAL A 92 9.63 12.07 -8.00
N VAL A 93 8.32 11.96 -8.18
CA VAL A 93 7.73 11.02 -9.15
C VAL A 93 8.14 11.36 -10.57
N ALA A 94 8.09 12.63 -10.96
CA ALA A 94 8.50 13.09 -12.28
C ALA A 94 9.99 12.80 -12.54
N ALA A 95 10.86 13.04 -11.56
CA ALA A 95 12.28 12.73 -11.65
C ALA A 95 12.54 11.22 -11.82
N TYR A 96 11.78 10.38 -11.12
CA TYR A 96 11.84 8.92 -11.29
C TYR A 96 11.47 8.49 -12.72
N VAL A 97 10.38 9.03 -13.26
CA VAL A 97 9.94 8.76 -14.65
C VAL A 97 10.97 9.27 -15.65
N PHE A 98 11.48 10.47 -15.45
CA PHE A 98 12.48 11.09 -16.32
C PHE A 98 13.80 10.33 -16.32
N GLY A 99 14.24 9.83 -15.16
CA GLY A 99 15.43 8.99 -15.06
C GLY A 99 15.28 7.65 -15.79
N SER A 100 14.10 7.05 -15.76
CA SER A 100 13.76 5.87 -16.56
C SER A 100 13.73 6.20 -18.07
N TRP A 101 13.16 7.35 -18.45
CA TRP A 101 13.08 7.79 -19.85
C TRP A 101 14.45 8.04 -20.49
N LEU A 102 15.36 8.68 -19.74
CA LEU A 102 16.72 8.96 -20.20
C LEU A 102 17.65 7.73 -20.22
N HIS A 103 17.17 6.55 -19.83
CA HIS A 103 17.97 5.33 -19.72
C HIS A 103 19.27 5.57 -18.94
N LEU A 104 19.16 6.30 -17.82
CA LEU A 104 20.32 6.66 -17.01
C LEU A 104 21.11 5.41 -16.61
N ARG A 105 22.43 5.56 -16.53
CA ARG A 105 23.31 4.48 -16.07
C ARG A 105 22.89 4.04 -14.67
N PRO A 106 23.00 2.74 -14.33
CA PRO A 106 22.62 2.24 -13.01
C PRO A 106 23.27 3.06 -11.90
N LEU A 107 22.45 3.54 -10.96
CA LEU A 107 22.93 4.32 -9.83
C LEU A 107 23.68 3.38 -8.88
N LYS A 108 24.99 3.59 -8.73
CA LYS A 108 25.82 2.82 -7.80
C LYS A 108 25.78 3.50 -6.43
N ILE A 109 25.05 2.91 -5.48
CA ILE A 109 25.08 3.30 -4.07
C ILE A 109 25.87 2.23 -3.31
N GLY A 110 27.18 2.47 -3.11
CA GLY A 110 28.07 1.50 -2.48
C GLY A 110 28.16 0.19 -3.27
N ARG A 111 27.77 -0.93 -2.64
CA ARG A 111 27.71 -2.26 -3.29
C ARG A 111 26.41 -2.51 -4.07
N PHE A 112 25.40 -1.65 -3.92
CA PHE A 112 24.11 -1.80 -4.60
C PHE A 112 24.11 -1.07 -5.94
N GLN A 113 23.59 -1.73 -6.97
CA GLN A 113 23.37 -1.15 -8.29
C GLN A 113 21.87 -1.05 -8.54
N VAL A 114 21.34 0.17 -8.45
CA VAL A 114 19.93 0.44 -8.76
C VAL A 114 19.80 0.62 -10.26
N HIS A 115 19.19 -0.36 -10.91
CA HIS A 115 18.88 -0.30 -12.34
C HIS A 115 17.53 0.40 -12.51
N TYR A 116 17.49 1.39 -13.40
CA TYR A 116 16.23 2.05 -13.75
C TYR A 116 15.34 1.08 -14.53
N PRO A 117 14.08 0.86 -14.12
CA PRO A 117 13.17 0.00 -14.87
C PRO A 117 12.89 0.59 -16.25
N ALA A 118 12.58 -0.28 -17.22
CA ALA A 118 12.11 0.17 -18.52
C ALA A 118 10.78 0.95 -18.38
N LEU A 119 10.56 1.94 -19.23
CA LEU A 119 9.36 2.79 -19.22
C LEU A 119 8.02 2.01 -19.16
N PRO A 120 7.84 0.88 -19.87
CA PRO A 120 6.60 0.11 -19.76
C PRO A 120 6.35 -0.44 -18.34
N ILE A 121 7.41 -0.71 -17.58
CA ILE A 121 7.31 -1.13 -16.18
C ILE A 121 6.90 0.06 -15.32
N VAL A 122 7.56 1.21 -15.47
CA VAL A 122 7.22 2.44 -14.75
C VAL A 122 5.77 2.85 -14.99
N ALA A 123 5.30 2.81 -16.24
CA ALA A 123 3.91 3.10 -16.58
C ALA A 123 2.93 2.17 -15.85
N ARG A 124 3.24 0.87 -15.77
CA ARG A 124 2.42 -0.09 -15.01
C ARG A 124 2.46 0.19 -13.50
N GLN A 125 3.60 0.59 -12.95
CA GLN A 125 3.74 0.96 -11.53
C GLN A 125 2.87 2.19 -11.20
N LEU A 126 2.89 3.21 -12.05
CA LEU A 126 2.09 4.44 -11.91
C LEU A 126 0.59 4.24 -12.15
N LEU A 127 0.17 3.07 -12.61
CA LEU A 127 -1.25 2.74 -12.78
C LEU A 127 -1.74 1.77 -11.71
N ILE A 128 -1.07 0.62 -11.56
CA ILE A 128 -1.55 -0.48 -10.73
C ILE A 128 -1.57 -0.09 -9.26
N GLY A 129 -0.52 0.56 -8.75
CA GLY A 129 -0.45 0.92 -7.34
C GLY A 129 -1.41 2.05 -6.95
N PRO A 130 -1.56 3.15 -7.72
CA PRO A 130 -2.58 4.15 -7.42
C PRO A 130 -3.99 3.59 -7.48
N ILE A 131 -4.31 2.71 -8.45
CA ILE A 131 -5.62 2.05 -8.53
C ILE A 131 -5.89 1.22 -7.27
N GLU A 132 -4.89 0.53 -6.74
CA GLU A 132 -5.02 -0.23 -5.48
C GLU A 132 -5.35 0.71 -4.30
N LEU A 133 -4.60 1.80 -4.12
CA LEU A 133 -4.86 2.78 -3.04
C LEU A 133 -6.24 3.44 -3.18
N LEU A 134 -6.62 3.80 -4.41
CA LEU A 134 -7.93 4.39 -4.70
C LEU A 134 -9.07 3.42 -4.38
N ALA A 135 -8.93 2.15 -4.79
CA ALA A 135 -9.91 1.11 -4.51
C ALA A 135 -10.00 0.80 -3.00
N ALA A 136 -8.86 0.75 -2.30
CA ALA A 136 -8.81 0.54 -0.86
C ALA A 136 -9.55 1.66 -0.09
N ALA A 137 -9.30 2.92 -0.44
CA ALA A 137 -10.01 4.07 0.13
C ALA A 137 -11.51 4.07 -0.21
N ALA A 138 -11.88 3.58 -1.41
CA ALA A 138 -13.27 3.51 -1.84
C ALA A 138 -14.12 2.59 -0.95
N ILE A 139 -13.55 1.48 -0.44
CA ILE A 139 -14.25 0.60 0.50
C ILE A 139 -14.71 1.39 1.72
N ILE A 140 -13.84 2.23 2.29
CA ILE A 140 -14.18 3.05 3.46
C ILE A 140 -15.20 4.12 3.08
N PHE A 141 -15.00 4.81 1.95
CA PHE A 141 -15.92 5.86 1.50
C PHE A 141 -17.36 5.35 1.34
N PHE A 142 -17.56 4.17 0.73
CA PHE A 142 -18.88 3.57 0.56
C PHE A 142 -19.44 2.95 1.84
N ALA A 143 -18.59 2.58 2.80
CA ALA A 143 -19.02 2.06 4.09
C ALA A 143 -19.35 3.16 5.10
N LEU A 144 -18.88 4.39 4.88
CA LEU A 144 -19.20 5.54 5.74
C LEU A 144 -20.69 5.91 5.60
N PRO A 145 -21.34 6.33 6.70
CA PRO A 145 -22.70 6.86 6.64
C PRO A 145 -22.81 8.04 5.67
N GLU A 146 -23.91 8.11 4.92
CA GLU A 146 -24.18 9.22 3.99
C GLU A 146 -24.24 10.57 4.73
N ALA A 147 -24.85 10.57 5.92
CA ALA A 147 -24.89 11.73 6.80
C ALA A 147 -23.48 12.08 7.30
N GLY A 148 -22.97 13.25 6.90
CA GLY A 148 -21.65 13.75 7.31
C GLY A 148 -20.48 13.24 6.48
N ASN A 149 -20.71 12.52 5.39
CA ASN A 149 -19.64 12.06 4.51
C ASN A 149 -18.91 13.26 3.86
N PRO A 150 -17.59 13.41 4.05
CA PRO A 150 -16.83 14.56 3.56
C PRO A 150 -16.50 14.47 2.06
N GLY A 151 -16.93 13.42 1.37
CA GLY A 151 -16.60 13.15 -0.02
C GLY A 151 -15.35 12.28 -0.18
N TYR A 152 -15.27 11.61 -1.33
CA TYR A 152 -14.24 10.60 -1.60
C TYR A 152 -12.81 11.15 -1.49
N PHE A 153 -12.57 12.37 -1.97
CA PHE A 153 -11.21 12.94 -2.00
C PHE A 153 -10.65 13.20 -0.59
N VAL A 154 -11.51 13.63 0.35
CA VAL A 154 -11.13 13.78 1.76
C VAL A 154 -10.86 12.42 2.39
N VAL A 155 -11.75 11.43 2.17
CA VAL A 155 -11.57 10.06 2.67
C VAL A 155 -10.27 9.46 2.15
N LEU A 156 -9.94 9.69 0.87
CA LEU A 156 -8.68 9.25 0.26
C LEU A 156 -7.48 9.89 0.95
N GLY A 157 -7.47 11.19 1.22
CA GLY A 157 -6.35 11.82 1.91
C GLY A 157 -6.19 11.38 3.35
N VAL A 158 -7.30 11.25 4.09
CA VAL A 158 -7.29 10.69 5.46
C VAL A 158 -6.79 9.24 5.44
N PHE A 159 -7.22 8.44 4.46
CA PHE A 159 -6.75 7.08 4.25
C PHE A 159 -5.24 7.04 3.99
N LEU A 160 -4.72 7.86 3.07
CA LEU A 160 -3.29 7.89 2.75
C LEU A 160 -2.45 8.27 3.96
N MET A 161 -2.88 9.25 4.75
CA MET A 161 -2.20 9.67 5.97
C MET A 161 -2.23 8.55 7.01
N SER A 162 -3.43 8.03 7.32
CA SER A 162 -3.61 6.96 8.29
C SER A 162 -2.84 5.68 7.93
N PHE A 163 -2.94 5.26 6.67
CA PHE A 163 -2.25 4.09 6.16
C PHE A 163 -0.73 4.25 6.17
N SER A 164 -0.21 5.44 5.84
CA SER A 164 1.22 5.73 5.92
C SER A 164 1.73 5.68 7.35
N VAL A 165 1.02 6.29 8.31
CA VAL A 165 1.40 6.25 9.74
C VAL A 165 1.34 4.82 10.27
N ALA A 166 0.33 4.05 9.88
CA ALA A 166 0.21 2.63 10.24
C ALA A 166 1.35 1.76 9.65
N GLN A 167 1.83 2.06 8.46
CA GLN A 167 2.98 1.36 7.85
C GLN A 167 4.29 1.67 8.59
N ILE A 168 4.50 2.94 8.94
CA ILE A 168 5.70 3.41 9.66
C ILE A 168 5.74 2.84 11.07
N SER A 169 4.59 2.67 11.72
CA SER A 169 4.53 2.08 13.07
C SER A 169 4.84 0.59 13.11
N HIS A 170 4.84 -0.08 11.94
CA HIS A 170 4.99 -1.54 11.81
C HIS A 170 3.95 -2.36 12.59
N ALA A 171 2.87 -1.74 13.06
CA ALA A 171 1.82 -2.42 13.82
C ALA A 171 1.18 -3.56 12.98
N PRO A 172 0.92 -4.74 13.58
CA PRO A 172 0.18 -5.82 12.93
C PRO A 172 -1.17 -5.37 12.38
N GLY A 173 -1.36 -5.49 11.06
CA GLY A 173 -2.56 -5.01 10.38
C GLY A 173 -2.87 -3.52 10.55
N GLY A 174 -1.87 -2.71 10.97
CA GLY A 174 -2.06 -1.31 11.32
C GLY A 174 -3.02 -1.07 12.49
N LEU A 175 -3.32 -2.10 13.28
CA LEU A 175 -4.35 -2.05 14.34
C LEU A 175 -4.06 -0.94 15.36
N GLY A 176 -5.10 -0.18 15.69
CA GLY A 176 -5.05 0.93 16.63
C GLY A 176 -4.56 2.22 15.98
N VAL A 177 -3.36 2.21 15.38
CA VAL A 177 -2.76 3.40 14.76
C VAL A 177 -3.60 3.87 13.57
N PHE A 178 -4.06 2.94 12.73
CA PHE A 178 -4.89 3.26 11.58
C PHE A 178 -6.22 3.90 12.01
N GLU A 179 -6.91 3.30 12.99
CA GLU A 179 -8.18 3.81 13.52
C GLU A 179 -8.03 5.18 14.16
N VAL A 180 -7.02 5.38 15.01
CA VAL A 180 -6.82 6.64 15.74
C VAL A 180 -6.58 7.79 14.77
N VAL A 181 -5.74 7.59 13.75
CA VAL A 181 -5.47 8.63 12.75
C VAL A 181 -6.72 8.90 11.90
N PHE A 182 -7.50 7.87 11.56
CA PHE A 182 -8.74 8.06 10.81
C PHE A 182 -9.80 8.84 11.61
N LEU A 183 -9.98 8.49 12.89
CA LEU A 183 -10.89 9.19 13.81
C LEU A 183 -10.46 10.65 14.03
N THR A 184 -9.15 10.91 14.05
CA THR A 184 -8.63 12.28 14.09
C THR A 184 -8.99 13.04 12.81
N GLY A 185 -8.74 12.45 11.64
CA GLY A 185 -9.01 13.07 10.35
C GLY A 185 -10.50 13.28 10.04
N LEU A 186 -11.38 12.46 10.63
CA LEU A 186 -12.84 12.55 10.53
C LEU A 186 -13.51 12.89 11.87
N SER A 187 -12.87 13.71 12.70
CA SER A 187 -13.35 14.07 14.04
C SER A 187 -14.74 14.72 14.09
N HIS A 188 -15.25 15.22 12.97
CA HIS A 188 -16.61 15.78 12.85
C HIS A 188 -17.70 14.73 12.64
N MET A 189 -17.34 13.49 12.26
CA MET A 189 -18.29 12.39 12.09
C MET A 189 -18.49 11.64 13.41
N ASP A 190 -19.61 10.93 13.52
CA ASP A 190 -19.85 10.02 14.63
C ASP A 190 -18.75 8.94 14.69
N PRO A 191 -17.99 8.82 15.79
CA PRO A 191 -16.91 7.84 15.91
C PRO A 191 -17.37 6.40 15.71
N VAL A 192 -18.60 6.07 16.10
CA VAL A 192 -19.14 4.70 15.95
C VAL A 192 -19.34 4.38 14.47
N GLY A 193 -19.94 5.29 13.70
CA GLY A 193 -20.07 5.16 12.25
C GLY A 193 -18.73 5.02 11.52
N VAL A 194 -17.71 5.80 11.93
CA VAL A 194 -16.36 5.69 11.35
C VAL A 194 -15.74 4.33 11.67
N LEU A 195 -15.78 3.90 12.94
CA LEU A 195 -15.24 2.59 13.33
C LEU A 195 -15.94 1.42 12.62
N ALA A 196 -17.26 1.51 12.42
CA ALA A 196 -18.00 0.52 11.63
C ALA A 196 -17.51 0.46 10.18
N ALA A 197 -17.28 1.60 9.54
CA ALA A 197 -16.72 1.66 8.19
C ALA A 197 -15.29 1.06 8.12
N LEU A 198 -14.46 1.31 9.14
CA LEU A 198 -13.12 0.72 9.21
C LEU A 198 -13.17 -0.80 9.44
N LEU A 199 -14.14 -1.31 10.20
CA LEU A 199 -14.37 -2.76 10.32
C LEU A 199 -14.76 -3.38 8.98
N VAL A 200 -15.63 -2.72 8.21
CA VAL A 200 -15.99 -3.15 6.85
C VAL A 200 -14.76 -3.15 5.94
N PHE A 201 -13.91 -2.13 6.02
CA PHE A 201 -12.63 -2.11 5.33
C PHE A 201 -11.75 -3.30 5.71
N ARG A 202 -11.60 -3.60 7.00
CA ARG A 202 -10.83 -4.78 7.44
C ARG A 202 -11.42 -6.07 6.91
N LEU A 203 -12.73 -6.21 6.89
CA LEU A 203 -13.40 -7.38 6.36
C LEU A 203 -13.05 -7.62 4.89
N PHE A 204 -13.21 -6.60 4.04
CA PHE A 204 -12.98 -6.72 2.60
C PHE A 204 -11.51 -6.70 2.20
N TYR A 205 -10.68 -5.92 2.89
CA TYR A 205 -9.29 -5.70 2.52
C TYR A 205 -8.31 -6.68 3.19
N LEU A 206 -8.62 -7.14 4.41
CA LEU A 206 -7.73 -8.01 5.19
C LEU A 206 -8.28 -9.42 5.38
N ILE A 207 -9.50 -9.55 5.90
CA ILE A 207 -10.04 -10.82 6.41
C ILE A 207 -10.47 -11.75 5.28
N ILE A 208 -11.34 -11.29 4.37
CA ILE A 208 -11.80 -12.10 3.22
C ILE A 208 -10.60 -12.59 2.39
N PRO A 209 -9.64 -11.72 1.99
CA PRO A 209 -8.44 -12.16 1.28
C PRO A 209 -7.60 -13.16 2.07
N LEU A 210 -7.47 -12.98 3.39
CA LEU A 210 -6.73 -13.91 4.26
C LEU A 210 -7.39 -15.28 4.29
N VAL A 211 -8.71 -15.35 4.49
CA VAL A 211 -9.44 -16.63 4.52
C VAL A 211 -9.31 -17.37 3.18
N MET A 212 -9.44 -16.65 2.06
CA MET A 212 -9.21 -17.23 0.73
C MET A 212 -7.76 -17.73 0.58
N ALA A 213 -6.78 -16.96 1.05
CA ALA A 213 -5.38 -17.33 0.99
C ALA A 213 -5.07 -18.58 1.83
N LEU A 214 -5.65 -18.68 3.03
CA LEU A 214 -5.52 -19.86 3.90
C LEU A 214 -6.12 -21.09 3.23
N GLY A 215 -7.31 -20.98 2.64
CA GLY A 215 -7.93 -22.08 1.89
C GLY A 215 -7.05 -22.59 0.74
N VAL A 216 -6.44 -21.67 -0.01
CA VAL A 216 -5.48 -22.00 -1.08
C VAL A 216 -4.24 -22.72 -0.54
N VAL A 217 -3.67 -22.23 0.57
CA VAL A 217 -2.46 -22.82 1.17
C VAL A 217 -2.75 -24.22 1.70
N LEU A 218 -3.86 -24.41 2.41
CA LEU A 218 -4.28 -25.72 2.94
C LEU A 218 -4.52 -26.72 1.80
N TYR A 219 -5.20 -26.30 0.73
CA TYR A 219 -5.42 -27.15 -0.44
C TYR A 219 -4.09 -27.56 -1.09
N PHE A 220 -3.16 -26.61 -1.24
CA PHE A 220 -1.85 -26.89 -1.82
C PHE A 220 -1.04 -27.86 -0.94
N GLU A 221 -1.02 -27.66 0.37
CA GLU A 221 -0.29 -28.53 1.30
C GLU A 221 -0.85 -29.95 1.31
N HIS A 222 -2.18 -30.10 1.32
CA HIS A 222 -2.83 -31.41 1.21
C HIS A 222 -2.46 -32.15 -0.08
N SER A 223 -2.42 -31.44 -1.22
CA SER A 223 -2.05 -32.03 -2.51
C SER A 223 -0.57 -32.48 -2.60
N GLN A 224 0.32 -31.86 -1.82
CA GLN A 224 1.73 -32.21 -1.76
C GLN A 224 1.99 -33.42 -0.86
N LEU A 225 1.24 -33.55 0.24
CA LEU A 225 1.32 -34.71 1.13
C LEU A 225 0.89 -36.00 0.41
N GLY A 226 -0.22 -35.97 -0.34
CA GLY A 226 -0.67 -37.12 -1.14
C GLY A 226 0.27 -37.52 -2.30
N ARG A 227 1.22 -36.65 -2.67
CA ARG A 227 2.27 -36.96 -3.66
C ARG A 227 3.54 -37.56 -3.06
N ARG A 228 3.73 -37.46 -1.75
CA ARG A 228 4.86 -38.08 -1.03
C ARG A 228 4.57 -39.52 -0.61
N GLU A 229 3.31 -39.94 -0.65
CA GLU A 229 2.85 -41.28 -0.28
C GLU A 229 2.75 -42.26 -1.47
N ASN A 230 3.08 -41.81 -2.69
CA ASN A 230 3.22 -42.62 -3.91
C ASN A 230 4.65 -42.57 -4.45
#